data_AF-A0A6G3MII0-F1
#
_entry.id   AF-A0A6G3MII0-F1
#
_cell.length_a   1.000
_cell.length_b   1.000
_cell.length_c   1.000
_cell.angle_alpha   90.00
_cell.angle_beta   90.00
_cell.angle_gamma   90.00
#
_symmetry.space_group_name_H-M   'P 1'
#
loop_
_entity.id
_entity.type
_entity.pdbx_description
1 polymer ?
#
loop_
_entity_poly.entity_id
_entity_poly.type
_entity_poly.pdbx_seq_one_letter_code
_entity_poly.pdbx_strand_id
1 'polypeptide(L)'
;ICNKNCSSEIEEGYVHASLIRGQCYIYRFIDFESINDYIQREDTFFYIGSFEDQPKHLCPEGEILSSKSERLAKCAHIENFDPDAKITEDYIQKGVESVIWDGPRCSLTDSDIDMYLSIVRSIGLYGRALDQTKRVNDSSIQSNLAYAFRDSTKYLAYHLLHSSNYNWRNAITSLFIDRSPVVCTDQLELWTEGYKFL
;
A
#
# COMPACT_ATOMS: atom_id res chain seq x y z
N ILE A 1 28.20 -38.21 -29.72
CA ILE A 1 27.24 -38.66 -30.75
C ILE A 1 25.86 -38.39 -30.18
N CYS A 2 25.16 -37.39 -30.72
CA CYS A 2 23.82 -37.03 -30.29
C CYS A 2 22.86 -38.21 -30.52
N ASN A 3 21.88 -38.38 -29.63
CA ASN A 3 20.52 -38.37 -30.12
C ASN A 3 19.55 -37.77 -29.10
N LYS A 4 18.76 -36.81 -29.60
CA LYS A 4 17.57 -36.28 -28.97
C LYS A 4 16.51 -37.39 -28.93
N ASN A 5 15.67 -37.39 -27.90
CA ASN A 5 14.21 -37.39 -28.05
C ASN A 5 13.56 -37.08 -26.70
N CYS A 6 12.87 -35.96 -26.62
CA CYS A 6 11.88 -35.73 -25.58
C CYS A 6 10.72 -36.69 -25.82
N SER A 7 10.43 -37.53 -24.84
CA SER A 7 9.10 -38.08 -24.60
C SER A 7 8.91 -38.08 -23.09
N SER A 8 7.96 -37.26 -22.66
CA SER A 8 7.48 -37.13 -21.30
C SER A 8 6.83 -38.42 -20.84
N GLU A 9 7.59 -39.29 -20.20
CA GLU A 9 7.08 -40.39 -19.39
C GLU A 9 7.94 -40.43 -18.13
N ILE A 10 7.28 -40.48 -16.98
CA ILE A 10 7.94 -40.68 -15.69
C ILE A 10 8.54 -42.09 -15.75
N GLU A 11 9.82 -42.20 -16.11
CA GLU A 11 10.55 -43.45 -16.00
C GLU A 11 10.63 -43.79 -14.50
N GLU A 12 9.73 -44.65 -14.03
CA GLU A 12 9.97 -45.41 -12.81
C GLU A 12 11.34 -46.08 -12.97
N GLY A 13 12.34 -45.61 -12.22
CA GLY A 13 13.71 -46.09 -12.33
C GLY A 13 13.81 -47.53 -11.86
N TYR A 14 13.65 -48.50 -12.77
CA TYR A 14 13.83 -49.91 -12.47
C TYR A 14 15.32 -50.21 -12.25
N VAL A 15 15.67 -50.65 -11.03
CA VAL A 15 17.04 -51.01 -10.64
C VAL A 15 17.13 -52.51 -10.35
N HIS A 16 18.20 -53.17 -10.81
CA HIS A 16 18.40 -54.60 -10.59
C HIS A 16 18.70 -54.92 -9.11
N ALA A 17 18.02 -55.91 -8.54
CA ALA A 17 18.09 -56.24 -7.10
C ALA A 17 19.50 -56.57 -6.58
N SER A 18 20.41 -57.03 -7.45
CA SER A 18 21.82 -57.27 -7.08
C SER A 18 22.58 -56.02 -6.62
N LEU A 19 22.03 -54.82 -6.86
CA LEU A 19 22.60 -53.56 -6.41
C LEU A 19 22.24 -53.22 -4.95
N ILE A 20 21.25 -53.89 -4.37
CA ILE A 20 20.81 -53.66 -2.99
C ILE A 20 21.81 -54.33 -2.03
N ARG A 21 22.41 -53.54 -1.14
CA ARG A 21 23.44 -54.01 -0.19
C ARG A 21 22.95 -54.14 1.25
N GLY A 22 21.77 -53.64 1.55
CA GLY A 22 21.19 -53.68 2.89
C GLY A 22 19.87 -52.95 2.95
N GLN A 23 19.16 -53.14 4.06
CA GLN A 23 17.94 -52.42 4.40
C GLN A 23 18.30 -51.14 5.18
N CYS A 24 17.53 -50.08 4.97
CA CYS A 24 17.61 -48.86 5.76
C CYS A 24 16.21 -48.33 6.10
N TYR A 25 16.12 -47.45 7.09
CA TYR A 25 14.91 -46.79 7.54
C TYR A 25 14.99 -45.29 7.26
N ILE A 26 13.95 -44.72 6.65
CA ILE A 26 13.90 -43.30 6.31
C ILE A 26 12.70 -42.67 7.01
N TYR A 27 12.96 -41.67 7.86
CA TYR A 27 11.93 -40.91 8.57
C TYR A 27 11.79 -39.50 8.01
N ARG A 28 10.62 -38.89 8.19
CA ARG A 28 10.45 -37.45 7.96
C ARG A 28 10.94 -36.71 9.21
N PHE A 29 11.80 -35.70 9.03
CA PHE A 29 12.25 -34.87 10.15
C PHE A 29 11.10 -34.02 10.68
N ILE A 30 11.02 -33.91 12.01
CA ILE A 30 10.06 -33.06 12.72
C ILE A 30 10.87 -32.09 13.57
N ASP A 31 10.64 -30.79 13.41
CA ASP A 31 11.44 -29.71 14.02
C ASP A 31 11.41 -29.66 15.57
N PHE A 32 10.56 -30.49 16.20
CA PHE A 32 10.46 -30.60 17.66
C PHE A 32 11.33 -31.75 18.23
N GLU A 33 11.88 -32.62 17.39
CA GLU A 33 12.75 -33.73 17.81
C GLU A 33 14.22 -33.39 17.59
N SER A 34 15.11 -33.95 18.42
CA SER A 34 16.54 -33.72 18.28
C SER A 34 17.09 -34.53 17.11
N ILE A 35 17.98 -33.94 16.32
CA ILE A 35 18.67 -34.64 15.22
C ILE A 35 19.41 -35.89 15.71
N ASN A 36 19.85 -35.88 16.97
CA ASN A 36 20.54 -36.99 17.60
C ASN A 36 19.64 -38.22 17.76
N ASP A 37 18.32 -38.05 17.86
CA ASP A 37 17.36 -39.15 17.99
C ASP A 37 17.27 -39.97 16.71
N TYR A 38 17.54 -39.34 15.56
CA TYR A 38 17.54 -39.99 14.25
C TYR A 38 18.89 -40.65 13.91
N ILE A 39 20.00 -40.21 14.52
CA ILE A 39 21.37 -40.66 14.20
C ILE A 39 21.86 -41.75 15.18
N GLN A 40 21.01 -42.21 16.10
CA GLN A 40 21.39 -43.23 17.09
C GLN A 40 21.76 -44.59 16.46
N ARG A 41 21.31 -44.86 15.23
CA ARG A 41 21.56 -46.10 14.51
C ARG A 41 22.10 -45.83 13.11
N GLU A 42 23.04 -46.66 12.68
CA GLU A 42 23.71 -46.54 11.37
C GLU A 42 22.78 -46.87 10.18
N ASP A 43 21.66 -47.57 10.43
CA ASP A 43 20.65 -47.97 9.44
C ASP A 43 19.48 -46.96 9.30
N THR A 44 19.55 -45.81 10.00
CA THR A 44 18.49 -44.81 10.05
C THR A 44 18.89 -43.50 9.38
N PHE A 45 18.00 -42.99 8.53
CA PHE A 45 18.12 -41.70 7.83
C PHE A 45 16.85 -40.87 7.99
N PHE A 46 16.94 -39.57 7.70
CA PHE A 46 15.78 -38.68 7.66
C PHE A 46 15.85 -37.71 6.47
N TYR A 47 14.70 -37.18 6.06
CA TYR A 47 14.61 -36.12 5.05
C TYR A 47 13.84 -34.91 5.60
N ILE A 48 14.24 -33.71 5.15
CA ILE A 48 13.63 -32.43 5.56
C ILE A 48 12.70 -31.89 4.47
N GLY A 49 12.91 -32.26 3.20
CA GLY A 49 12.10 -31.82 2.08
C GLY A 49 12.21 -32.76 0.87
N SER A 50 11.37 -32.54 -0.12
CA SER A 50 11.38 -33.29 -1.39
C SER A 50 12.31 -32.63 -2.39
N PHE A 51 13.28 -33.36 -2.95
CA PHE A 51 14.10 -32.87 -4.06
C PHE A 51 13.34 -32.97 -5.39
N GLU A 52 13.26 -31.87 -6.14
CA GLU A 52 12.71 -31.81 -7.49
C GLU A 52 13.86 -31.51 -8.48
N ASP A 53 14.01 -32.31 -9.55
CA ASP A 53 15.11 -32.20 -10.52
C ASP A 53 15.06 -30.91 -11.36
N GLN A 54 13.91 -30.22 -11.38
CA GLN A 54 13.80 -28.90 -11.97
C GLN A 54 14.18 -27.84 -10.93
N PRO A 55 14.89 -26.76 -11.30
CA PRO A 55 15.30 -25.72 -10.36
C PRO A 55 14.10 -24.89 -9.91
N LYS A 56 13.25 -25.46 -9.06
CA LYS A 56 12.30 -24.76 -8.21
C LYS A 56 12.80 -24.92 -6.79
N HIS A 57 13.68 -23.99 -6.43
CA HIS A 57 14.04 -23.57 -5.08
C HIS A 57 13.40 -24.39 -3.95
N LEU A 58 14.13 -25.38 -3.45
CA LEU A 58 13.96 -25.82 -2.06
C LEU A 58 14.51 -24.71 -1.17
N CYS A 59 13.67 -23.71 -0.90
CA CYS A 59 13.93 -22.73 0.14
C CYS A 59 13.18 -23.22 1.38
N PRO A 60 13.86 -23.53 2.50
CA PRO A 60 13.20 -23.56 3.79
C PRO A 60 12.42 -22.24 3.97
N GLU A 61 11.18 -22.31 4.45
CA GLU A 61 10.43 -21.09 4.79
C GLU A 61 11.28 -20.25 5.77
N GLY A 62 11.72 -19.07 5.32
CA GLY A 62 12.49 -18.12 6.13
C GLY A 62 13.96 -17.93 5.74
N GLU A 63 14.53 -18.70 4.81
CA GLU A 63 15.89 -18.42 4.30
C GLU A 63 15.85 -17.43 3.13
N ILE A 64 16.40 -16.23 3.33
CA ILE A 64 16.71 -15.30 2.24
C ILE A 64 17.92 -15.88 1.50
N LEU A 65 17.67 -16.70 0.48
CA LEU A 65 18.68 -16.97 -0.53
C LEU A 65 18.90 -15.64 -1.26
N SER A 66 19.96 -14.91 -0.88
CA SER A 66 20.44 -13.77 -1.65
C SER A 66 20.90 -14.27 -3.01
N SER A 67 19.93 -14.45 -3.89
CA SER A 67 20.13 -14.71 -5.30
C SER A 67 21.07 -13.63 -5.84
N LYS A 68 21.89 -13.95 -6.85
CA LYS A 68 22.71 -12.94 -7.54
C LYS A 68 21.87 -11.73 -8.04
N SER A 69 20.57 -11.91 -8.21
CA SER A 69 19.57 -10.88 -8.49
C SER A 69 19.34 -9.89 -7.33
N GLU A 70 19.51 -10.29 -6.08
CA GLU A 70 19.41 -9.39 -4.91
C GLU A 70 20.61 -8.42 -4.83
N ARG A 71 21.72 -8.77 -5.49
CA ARG A 71 22.90 -7.88 -5.63
C ARG A 71 22.70 -6.73 -6.63
N LEU A 72 21.54 -6.63 -7.30
CA LEU A 72 21.24 -5.58 -8.27
C LEU A 72 20.55 -4.34 -7.67
N ALA A 73 20.36 -4.26 -6.35
CA ALA A 73 20.01 -3.00 -5.70
C ALA A 73 21.27 -2.23 -5.25
N LYS A 74 22.33 -2.21 -6.08
CA LYS A 74 23.31 -1.14 -5.94
C LYS A 74 22.67 0.08 -6.59
N CYS A 75 22.23 1.04 -5.78
CA CYS A 75 21.89 2.37 -6.27
C CYS A 75 22.98 2.79 -7.26
N ALA A 76 22.60 3.02 -8.52
CA ALA A 76 23.55 3.41 -9.55
C ALA A 76 24.30 4.63 -9.03
N HIS A 77 25.64 4.61 -9.09
CA HIS A 77 26.43 5.76 -8.72
C HIS A 77 26.20 6.84 -9.78
N ILE A 78 25.38 7.83 -9.45
CA ILE A 78 25.10 8.96 -10.33
C ILE A 78 26.30 9.90 -10.18
N GLU A 79 27.21 9.88 -11.16
CA GLU A 79 28.46 10.67 -11.14
C GLU A 79 28.23 12.19 -11.05
N ASN A 80 27.04 12.64 -11.47
CA ASN A 80 26.58 14.02 -11.39
C ASN A 80 25.29 14.11 -10.54
N PHE A 81 25.31 13.52 -9.35
CA PHE A 81 24.21 13.74 -8.39
C PHE A 81 24.32 15.17 -7.87
N ASP A 82 23.57 16.06 -8.51
CA ASP A 82 23.29 17.38 -7.98
C ASP A 82 22.06 17.26 -7.06
N PRO A 83 22.23 17.36 -5.72
CA PRO A 83 21.10 17.29 -4.80
C PRO A 83 20.08 18.42 -5.01
N ASP A 84 20.49 19.52 -5.65
CA ASP A 84 19.66 20.68 -5.95
C ASP A 84 19.23 20.74 -7.42
N ALA A 85 19.62 19.77 -8.25
CA ALA A 85 19.03 19.66 -9.58
C ALA A 85 17.53 19.52 -9.39
N LYS A 86 16.76 20.38 -10.08
CA LYS A 86 15.29 20.44 -10.12
C LYS A 86 14.67 19.20 -10.78
N ILE A 87 15.11 18.04 -10.37
CA ILE A 87 14.61 16.71 -10.69
C ILE A 87 13.11 16.66 -10.42
N THR A 88 12.63 17.38 -9.40
CA THR A 88 11.22 17.58 -9.07
C THR A 88 10.43 18.23 -10.22
N GLU A 89 10.95 19.29 -10.87
CA GLU A 89 10.24 19.94 -11.98
C GLU A 89 10.13 19.03 -13.21
N ASP A 90 11.15 18.21 -13.47
CA ASP A 90 11.15 17.23 -14.56
C ASP A 90 10.16 16.07 -14.30
N TYR A 91 10.04 15.59 -13.06
CA TYR A 91 9.06 14.56 -12.69
C TYR A 91 7.62 15.07 -12.67
N ILE A 92 7.40 16.32 -12.23
CA ILE A 92 6.11 17.00 -12.34
C ILE A 92 5.71 17.16 -13.81
N GLN A 93 6.62 17.61 -14.68
CA GLN A 93 6.35 17.75 -16.12
C GLN A 93 6.08 16.41 -16.82
N LYS A 94 6.72 15.34 -16.35
CA LYS A 94 6.47 13.96 -16.81
C LYS A 94 5.20 13.34 -16.21
N GLY A 95 4.51 14.05 -15.31
CA GLY A 95 3.28 13.57 -14.67
C GLY A 95 3.48 12.40 -13.70
N VAL A 96 4.72 12.18 -13.23
CA VAL A 96 5.03 11.14 -12.24
C VAL A 96 4.55 11.56 -10.85
N GLU A 97 4.56 12.86 -10.58
CA GLU A 97 4.09 13.45 -9.34
C GLU A 97 3.27 14.71 -9.60
N SER A 98 2.37 15.04 -8.68
CA SER A 98 1.61 16.28 -8.70
C SER A 98 1.72 16.98 -7.34
N VAL A 99 1.99 18.28 -7.37
CA VAL A 99 2.05 19.08 -6.15
C VAL A 99 0.62 19.34 -5.68
N ILE A 100 0.31 18.92 -4.46
CA ILE A 100 -1.01 19.13 -3.83
C ILE A 100 -1.03 20.32 -2.86
N TRP A 101 0.15 20.74 -2.40
CA TRP A 101 0.36 21.88 -1.53
C TRP A 101 1.82 22.33 -1.63
N ASP A 102 2.03 23.64 -1.73
CA ASP A 102 3.34 24.29 -1.72
C ASP A 102 3.34 25.40 -0.67
N GLY A 103 3.92 25.11 0.50
CA GLY A 103 4.04 26.08 1.60
C GLY A 103 4.88 27.30 1.25
N PRO A 104 6.08 27.15 0.65
CA PRO A 104 6.93 28.28 0.25
C PRO A 104 6.29 29.27 -0.72
N ARG A 105 5.44 28.81 -1.64
CA ARG A 105 4.69 29.70 -2.56
C ARG A 105 3.45 30.34 -1.95
N CYS A 106 3.04 29.93 -0.76
CA CYS A 106 1.88 30.51 -0.09
C CYS A 106 2.22 31.92 0.42
N SER A 107 1.58 32.93 -0.15
CA SER A 107 1.75 34.33 0.28
C SER A 107 0.95 34.71 1.52
N LEU A 108 0.21 33.75 2.11
CA LEU A 108 -0.69 33.97 3.24
C LEU A 108 0.03 33.67 4.55
N THR A 109 -0.28 34.45 5.59
CA THR A 109 0.21 34.15 6.94
C THR A 109 -0.56 32.98 7.55
N ASP A 110 0.01 32.30 8.55
CA ASP A 110 -0.68 31.22 9.26
C ASP A 110 -2.02 31.69 9.86
N SER A 111 -2.08 32.93 10.34
CA SER A 111 -3.32 33.54 10.84
C SER A 111 -4.38 33.71 9.75
N ASP A 112 -3.99 34.04 8.52
CA ASP A 112 -4.92 34.17 7.39
C ASP A 112 -5.44 32.80 6.96
N ILE A 113 -4.59 31.78 7.00
CA ILE A 113 -4.96 30.38 6.72
C ILE A 113 -5.95 29.89 7.78
N ASP A 114 -5.70 30.15 9.06
CA ASP A 114 -6.62 29.78 10.15
C ASP A 114 -7.98 30.50 10.03
N MET A 115 -7.97 31.77 9.64
CA MET A 115 -9.21 32.52 9.35
C MET A 115 -9.96 31.90 8.17
N TYR A 116 -9.26 31.59 7.07
CA TYR A 116 -9.84 30.92 5.91
C TYR A 116 -10.45 29.56 6.28
N LEU A 117 -9.72 28.72 7.02
CA LEU A 117 -10.22 27.42 7.49
C LEU A 117 -11.48 27.58 8.35
N SER A 118 -11.53 28.61 9.19
CA SER A 118 -12.72 28.93 9.99
C SER A 118 -13.92 29.26 9.11
N ILE A 119 -13.72 30.04 8.03
CA ILE A 119 -14.77 30.35 7.05
C ILE A 119 -15.25 29.08 6.33
N VAL A 120 -14.33 28.22 5.85
CA VAL A 120 -14.71 26.97 5.17
C VAL A 120 -15.54 26.06 6.07
N ARG A 121 -15.17 25.93 7.35
CA ARG A 121 -15.96 25.18 8.35
C ARG A 121 -17.35 25.79 8.56
N SER A 122 -17.48 27.11 8.62
CA SER A 122 -18.77 27.79 8.70
C SER A 122 -19.65 27.54 7.46
N ILE A 123 -19.06 27.54 6.27
CA ILE A 123 -19.76 27.22 5.01
C ILE A 123 -20.20 25.75 5.01
N GLY A 124 -19.34 24.83 5.44
CA GLY A 124 -19.69 23.41 5.58
C GLY A 124 -20.83 23.18 6.57
N LEU A 125 -20.82 23.87 7.71
CA LEU A 125 -21.93 23.85 8.67
C LEU A 125 -23.23 24.40 8.05
N TYR A 126 -23.15 25.51 7.32
CA TYR A 126 -24.29 26.10 6.62
C TYR A 126 -24.89 25.14 5.59
N GLY A 127 -24.05 24.49 4.76
CA GLY A 127 -24.52 23.52 3.78
C GLY A 127 -25.23 22.32 4.40
N ARG A 128 -24.71 21.79 5.52
CA ARG A 128 -25.37 20.72 6.28
C ARG A 128 -26.69 21.15 6.91
N ALA A 129 -26.82 22.42 7.30
CA ALA A 129 -28.08 22.95 7.83
C ALA A 129 -29.15 23.10 6.74
N LEU A 130 -28.74 23.38 5.50
CA LEU A 130 -29.62 23.46 4.32
C LEU A 130 -30.09 22.09 3.83
N ASP A 131 -29.28 21.04 3.99
CA ASP A 131 -29.63 19.70 3.52
C ASP A 131 -30.68 19.04 4.44
N GLN A 132 -31.96 19.30 4.14
CA GLN A 132 -33.10 18.77 4.90
C GLN A 132 -33.32 17.27 4.69
N THR A 133 -32.68 16.66 3.68
CA THR A 133 -32.86 15.25 3.34
C THR A 133 -32.06 14.32 4.27
N LYS A 134 -30.98 14.83 4.87
CA LYS A 134 -30.09 14.14 5.80
C LYS A 134 -30.48 14.25 7.26
N ARG A 135 -31.67 14.81 7.55
CA ARG A 135 -32.22 14.89 8.91
C ARG A 135 -32.71 13.53 9.37
N VAL A 136 -31.80 12.58 9.55
CA VAL A 136 -32.08 11.34 10.28
C VAL A 136 -32.18 11.70 11.75
N ASN A 137 -33.40 12.04 12.16
CA ASN A 137 -33.97 12.21 13.50
C ASN A 137 -33.22 12.95 14.63
N ASP A 138 -31.90 13.19 14.61
CA ASP A 138 -31.16 13.88 15.67
C ASP A 138 -29.82 14.49 15.19
N SER A 139 -29.75 15.03 13.97
CA SER A 139 -28.59 15.87 13.60
C SER A 139 -28.67 17.21 14.33
N SER A 140 -28.17 17.22 15.57
CA SER A 140 -28.01 18.45 16.34
C SER A 140 -27.04 19.41 15.64
N ILE A 141 -27.14 20.70 15.92
CA ILE A 141 -26.16 21.69 15.41
C ILE A 141 -24.72 21.32 15.80
N GLN A 142 -24.54 20.67 16.97
CA GLN A 142 -23.26 20.18 17.45
C GLN A 142 -22.74 19.01 16.62
N SER A 143 -23.62 18.13 16.14
CA SER A 143 -23.28 17.04 15.23
C SER A 143 -22.81 17.59 13.88
N ASN A 144 -23.56 18.51 13.29
CA ASN A 144 -23.17 19.18 12.04
C ASN A 144 -21.86 19.96 12.17
N LEU A 145 -21.65 20.60 13.32
CA LEU A 145 -20.39 21.28 13.64
C LEU A 145 -19.24 20.26 13.69
N ALA A 146 -19.41 19.14 14.39
CA ALA A 146 -18.41 18.09 14.47
C ALA A 146 -18.05 17.53 13.09
N TYR A 147 -19.04 17.33 12.20
CA TYR A 147 -18.79 16.91 10.82
C TYR A 147 -18.04 17.96 9.99
N ALA A 148 -18.38 19.24 10.12
CA ALA A 148 -17.67 20.32 9.41
C ALA A 148 -16.23 20.52 9.90
N PHE A 149 -15.89 20.11 11.12
CA PHE A 149 -14.55 20.24 11.69
C PHE A 149 -13.60 19.09 11.33
N ARG A 150 -14.08 18.05 10.64
CA ARG A 150 -13.26 16.90 10.25
C ARG A 150 -12.17 17.25 9.24
N ASP A 151 -11.15 16.40 9.20
CA ASP A 151 -10.00 16.57 8.31
C ASP A 151 -10.36 16.51 6.82
N SER A 152 -11.48 15.87 6.45
CA SER A 152 -12.01 15.92 5.09
C SER A 152 -12.30 17.35 4.63
N THR A 153 -12.97 18.14 5.48
CA THR A 153 -13.28 19.56 5.21
C THR A 153 -11.99 20.40 5.23
N LYS A 154 -11.06 20.10 6.15
CA LYS A 154 -9.75 20.74 6.18
C LYS A 154 -8.97 20.48 4.89
N TYR A 155 -8.89 19.24 4.44
CA TYR A 155 -8.22 18.85 3.20
C TYR A 155 -8.82 19.56 1.98
N LEU A 156 -10.15 19.61 1.87
CA LEU A 156 -10.83 20.36 0.81
C LEU A 156 -10.41 21.84 0.80
N ALA A 157 -10.33 22.47 1.97
CA ALA A 157 -9.90 23.86 2.09
C ALA A 157 -8.47 24.08 1.54
N TYR A 158 -7.50 23.25 1.94
CA TYR A 158 -6.12 23.35 1.44
C TYR A 158 -6.04 23.08 -0.08
N HIS A 159 -6.81 22.12 -0.58
CA HIS A 159 -6.86 21.81 -2.01
C HIS A 159 -7.44 22.98 -2.83
N LEU A 160 -8.52 23.61 -2.35
CA LEU A 160 -9.11 24.78 -3.00
C LEU A 160 -8.20 26.00 -2.94
N LEU A 161 -7.46 26.15 -1.84
CA LEU A 161 -6.49 27.22 -1.69
C LEU A 161 -5.32 27.03 -2.66
N HIS A 162 -4.80 25.81 -2.81
CA HIS A 162 -3.73 25.51 -3.76
C HIS A 162 -4.19 25.69 -5.22
N SER A 163 -5.35 25.13 -5.59
CA SER A 163 -5.90 25.23 -6.96
C SER A 163 -6.27 26.66 -7.37
N SER A 164 -6.51 27.54 -6.41
CA SER A 164 -6.76 28.97 -6.65
C SER A 164 -5.49 29.84 -6.57
N ASN A 165 -4.30 29.24 -6.64
CA ASN A 165 -3.00 29.91 -6.52
C ASN A 165 -2.89 30.72 -5.22
N TYR A 166 -3.35 30.16 -4.10
CA TYR A 166 -3.32 30.78 -2.76
C TYR A 166 -4.13 32.08 -2.63
N ASN A 167 -5.05 32.33 -3.55
CA ASN A 167 -6.00 33.44 -3.43
C ASN A 167 -7.26 32.97 -2.68
N TRP A 168 -7.30 33.21 -1.37
CA TRP A 168 -8.41 32.80 -0.51
C TRP A 168 -9.78 33.30 -0.97
N ARG A 169 -9.87 34.45 -1.65
CA ARG A 169 -11.15 34.97 -2.17
C ARG A 169 -11.70 34.08 -3.28
N ASN A 170 -10.84 33.70 -4.22
CA ASN A 170 -11.19 32.80 -5.30
C ASN A 170 -11.48 31.39 -4.75
N ALA A 171 -10.71 30.94 -3.74
CA ALA A 171 -10.97 29.68 -3.07
C ALA A 171 -12.36 29.63 -2.42
N ILE A 172 -12.81 30.71 -1.78
CA ILE A 172 -14.16 30.80 -1.20
C ILE A 172 -15.22 30.75 -2.29
N THR A 173 -15.03 31.43 -3.43
CA THR A 173 -16.03 31.37 -4.51
C THR A 173 -16.19 29.96 -5.07
N SER A 174 -15.11 29.16 -5.11
CA SER A 174 -15.15 27.76 -5.53
C SER A 174 -15.90 26.83 -4.56
N LEU A 175 -16.14 27.26 -3.31
CA LEU A 175 -16.97 26.52 -2.36
C LEU A 175 -18.47 26.64 -2.65
N PHE A 176 -18.89 27.46 -3.61
CA PHE A 176 -20.29 27.61 -4.00
C PHE A 176 -20.50 27.18 -5.45
N ILE A 177 -21.43 26.24 -5.68
CA ILE A 177 -21.89 25.85 -7.00
C ILE A 177 -23.34 26.31 -7.10
N ASP A 178 -23.66 27.17 -8.08
CA ASP A 178 -25.00 27.73 -8.28
C ASP A 178 -25.63 28.33 -7.02
N ARG A 179 -24.82 29.05 -6.22
CA ARG A 179 -25.18 29.64 -4.92
C ARG A 179 -25.47 28.63 -3.80
N SER A 180 -25.27 27.35 -4.04
CA SER A 180 -25.33 26.30 -3.01
C SER A 180 -23.93 26.00 -2.47
N PRO A 181 -23.74 25.89 -1.14
CA PRO A 181 -22.46 25.53 -0.55
C PRO A 181 -22.12 24.06 -0.86
N VAL A 182 -20.84 23.81 -1.15
CA VAL A 182 -20.29 22.46 -1.29
C VAL A 182 -20.01 21.88 0.09
N VAL A 183 -20.50 20.67 0.33
CA VAL A 183 -20.30 19.94 1.58
C VAL A 183 -19.43 18.72 1.33
N CYS A 184 -18.33 18.59 2.07
CA CYS A 184 -17.44 17.43 2.00
C CYS A 184 -17.86 16.36 3.02
N THR A 185 -18.43 15.27 2.55
CA THR A 185 -18.82 14.13 3.40
C THR A 185 -17.76 13.04 3.32
N ASP A 186 -17.26 12.59 4.48
CA ASP A 186 -16.37 11.43 4.54
C ASP A 186 -17.17 10.12 4.63
N GLN A 187 -16.48 8.98 4.52
CA GLN A 187 -17.13 7.67 4.61
C GLN A 187 -17.85 7.48 5.96
N LEU A 188 -17.24 7.93 7.06
CA LEU A 188 -17.83 7.77 8.39
C LEU A 188 -19.17 8.50 8.51
N GLU A 189 -19.26 9.73 8.02
CA GLU A 189 -20.50 10.51 7.99
C GLU A 189 -21.57 9.84 7.12
N LEU A 190 -21.20 9.40 5.90
CA LEU A 190 -22.10 8.69 5.00
C LEU A 190 -22.64 7.39 5.61
N TRP A 191 -21.85 6.68 6.42
CA TRP A 191 -22.26 5.44 7.05
C TRP A 191 -23.19 5.70 8.25
N THR A 192 -22.95 6.79 8.99
CA THR A 192 -23.80 7.21 10.11
C THR A 192 -25.15 7.76 9.67
N GLU A 193 -25.26 8.28 8.45
CA GLU A 193 -26.55 8.67 7.83
C GLU A 193 -27.45 7.46 7.54
N GLY A 194 -26.96 6.25 7.81
CA GLY A 194 -27.69 5.01 7.62
C GLY A 194 -27.65 4.65 6.15
N TYR A 195 -26.79 3.68 5.81
CA TYR A 195 -26.91 2.95 4.57
C TYR A 195 -28.34 2.43 4.38
N LYS A 196 -29.19 3.20 3.70
CA LYS A 196 -30.27 2.67 2.88
C LYS A 196 -29.66 2.26 1.54
N PHE A 197 -28.81 1.23 1.57
CA PHE A 197 -28.69 0.37 0.40
C PHE A 197 -29.87 -0.60 0.48
N LEU A 198 -31.03 -0.17 -0.04
CA LEU A 198 -32.17 -0.96 -0.49
C LEU A 198 -33.22 -0.01 -1.07
#